data_AF-A0A9E2LMF4-F1
#
_entry.id   AF-A0A9E2LMF4-F1
#
_cell.length_a   1.000
_cell.length_b   1.000
_cell.length_c   1.000
_cell.angle_alpha   90.00
_cell.angle_beta   90.00
_cell.angle_gamma   90.00
#
_symmetry.space_group_name_H-M   'P 1'
#
loop_
_entity.id
_entity.type
_entity.pdbx_description
1 polymer ?
#
loop_
_entity_poly.entity_id
_entity_poly.type
_entity_poly.pdbx_seq_one_letter_code
_entity_poly.pdbx_strand_id
1 'polypeptide(L)'
;MKKKVNFDNISIVLKQPRCPENIGAAARAIRNMGIGKLVLVNPINCDLTRVMKLATHAATEVVEQIEFYEELKEALLPYNYVVGTTARIGKQRQSINNPSKIAQSLIPISRDNNIAIIFGPEDRGLSNEDIRYCDVLVNIPTADFSSINLAQSVMIICYEIFNARCAESQDFVPRLAVRHELEGMYDQLKDILVRISYINPENPDYWMNKLRHFFTRLNLQAREVSIIRGICRQIDWYGKKCFNDGQKSSSCQKSPD
;
A
#
# COMPACT_ATOMS: atom_id res chain seq x y z
N MET A 1 -10.04 -17.58 -6.42
CA MET A 1 -10.99 -16.80 -5.58
C MET A 1 -10.24 -15.65 -4.94
N LYS A 2 -10.76 -14.42 -5.02
CA LYS A 2 -10.06 -13.19 -4.62
C LYS A 2 -9.63 -13.25 -3.15
N LYS A 3 -8.36 -12.98 -2.83
CA LYS A 3 -7.83 -12.95 -1.45
C LYS A 3 -8.15 -11.60 -0.81
N LYS A 4 -9.44 -11.29 -0.69
CA LYS A 4 -9.92 -10.00 -0.19
C LYS A 4 -10.72 -10.18 1.08
N VAL A 5 -10.56 -9.22 1.99
CA VAL A 5 -11.39 -9.11 3.18
C VAL A 5 -12.84 -8.84 2.75
N ASN A 6 -13.80 -9.57 3.33
CA ASN A 6 -15.21 -9.29 3.16
C ASN A 6 -15.66 -8.27 4.21
N PHE A 7 -15.99 -7.05 3.79
CA PHE A 7 -16.39 -5.98 4.71
C PHE A 7 -17.79 -6.18 5.29
N ASP A 8 -18.68 -6.91 4.61
CA ASP A 8 -20.04 -7.14 5.08
C ASP A 8 -20.07 -7.98 6.37
N ASN A 9 -19.00 -8.73 6.60
CA ASN A 9 -18.80 -9.60 7.76
C ASN A 9 -17.92 -8.94 8.84
N ILE A 10 -17.58 -7.66 8.72
CA ILE A 10 -16.80 -6.93 9.73
C ILE A 10 -17.67 -5.83 10.35
N SER A 11 -17.71 -5.82 11.68
CA SER A 11 -18.33 -4.75 12.44
C SER A 11 -17.33 -4.11 13.38
N ILE A 12 -17.40 -2.78 13.50
CA ILE A 12 -16.67 -2.03 14.51
C ILE A 12 -17.57 -1.88 15.73
N VAL A 13 -17.06 -2.26 16.91
CA VAL A 13 -17.78 -2.20 18.18
C VAL A 13 -17.10 -1.15 19.08
N LEU A 14 -17.82 -0.10 19.47
CA LEU A 14 -17.33 0.90 20.43
C LEU A 14 -17.98 0.65 21.79
N LYS A 15 -17.18 0.26 22.77
CA LYS A 15 -17.62 -0.01 24.14
C LYS A 15 -17.47 1.22 25.00
N GLN A 16 -18.59 1.68 25.56
CA GLN A 16 -18.71 2.85 26.43
C GLN A 16 -18.02 4.12 25.89
N PRO A 17 -18.24 4.51 24.60
CA PRO A 17 -17.71 5.77 24.10
C PRO A 17 -18.27 6.95 24.90
N ARG A 18 -17.40 7.93 25.17
CA ARG A 18 -17.72 9.09 26.02
C ARG A 18 -18.00 10.35 25.23
N CYS A 19 -17.44 10.45 24.02
CA CYS A 19 -17.54 11.66 23.21
C CYS A 19 -18.34 11.39 21.93
N PRO A 20 -19.50 12.05 21.73
CA PRO A 20 -20.26 11.97 20.48
C PRO A 20 -19.43 12.28 19.23
N GLU A 21 -18.45 13.20 19.34
CA GLU A 21 -17.53 13.53 18.24
C GLU A 21 -16.69 12.33 17.81
N ASN A 22 -16.23 11.51 18.76
CA ASN A 22 -15.46 10.31 18.45
C ASN A 22 -16.34 9.25 17.77
N ILE A 23 -17.60 9.12 18.17
CA ILE A 23 -18.56 8.21 17.52
C ILE A 23 -18.77 8.66 16.07
N GLY A 24 -19.04 9.96 15.83
CA GLY A 24 -19.23 10.50 14.48
C GLY A 24 -17.98 10.37 13.60
N ALA A 25 -16.80 10.68 14.16
CA ALA A 25 -15.54 10.52 13.44
C ALA A 25 -15.20 9.05 13.16
N ALA A 26 -15.54 8.12 14.07
CA ALA A 26 -15.42 6.69 13.85
C ALA A 26 -16.36 6.19 12.75
N ALA A 27 -17.63 6.61 12.75
CA ALA A 27 -18.59 6.30 11.69
C ALA A 27 -18.09 6.77 10.31
N ARG A 28 -17.51 7.98 10.26
CA ARG A 28 -16.86 8.49 9.05
C ARG A 28 -15.66 7.65 8.62
N ALA A 29 -14.79 7.26 9.55
CA ALA A 29 -13.64 6.41 9.27
C ALA A 29 -14.03 5.03 8.72
N ILE A 30 -15.05 4.41 9.33
CA ILE A 30 -15.68 3.15 8.91
C ILE A 30 -16.15 3.26 7.46
N ARG A 31 -16.94 4.29 7.16
CA ARG A 31 -17.47 4.52 5.82
C ARG A 31 -16.38 4.80 4.79
N ASN A 32 -15.39 5.63 5.12
CA ASN A 32 -14.27 5.94 4.24
C ASN A 32 -13.52 4.69 3.77
N MET A 33 -13.48 3.65 4.61
CA MET A 33 -12.79 2.39 4.33
C MET A 33 -13.73 1.29 3.80
N GLY A 34 -15.00 1.63 3.56
CA GLY A 34 -15.99 0.73 2.99
C GLY A 34 -16.58 -0.29 3.97
N ILE A 35 -16.27 -0.18 5.27
CA ILE A 35 -16.96 -0.97 6.31
C ILE A 35 -18.33 -0.32 6.55
N GLY A 36 -19.37 -1.13 6.72
CA GLY A 36 -20.75 -0.65 6.84
C GLY A 36 -21.34 -0.67 8.25
N LYS A 37 -20.78 -1.47 9.16
CA LYS A 37 -21.42 -1.80 10.44
C LYS A 37 -20.70 -1.16 11.63
N LEU A 38 -21.45 -0.41 12.42
CA LEU A 38 -21.03 0.21 13.67
C LEU A 38 -21.99 -0.23 14.78
N VAL A 39 -21.43 -0.76 15.87
CA VAL A 39 -22.16 -1.18 17.07
C VAL A 39 -21.70 -0.35 18.26
N LEU A 40 -22.64 0.15 19.06
CA LEU A 40 -22.36 0.86 20.30
C LEU A 40 -22.82 0.04 21.49
N VAL A 41 -21.92 -0.16 22.45
CA VAL A 41 -22.21 -0.89 23.69
C VAL A 41 -22.17 0.08 24.85
N ASN A 42 -23.32 0.31 25.51
CA ASN A 42 -23.48 1.18 26.68
C ASN A 42 -22.79 2.55 26.51
N PRO A 43 -23.11 3.33 25.46
CA PRO A 43 -22.46 4.62 25.23
C PRO A 43 -22.78 5.59 26.38
N ILE A 44 -21.73 6.18 26.96
CA ILE A 44 -21.88 7.11 28.11
C ILE A 44 -22.52 8.42 27.65
N ASN A 45 -22.22 8.85 26.43
CA ASN A 45 -22.87 9.99 25.80
C ASN A 45 -22.98 9.76 24.28
N CYS A 46 -24.21 9.78 23.77
CA CYS A 46 -24.52 9.61 22.36
C CYS A 46 -25.57 10.64 21.90
N ASP A 47 -25.20 11.92 21.90
CA ASP A 47 -25.98 12.94 21.20
C ASP A 47 -25.89 12.73 19.68
N LEU A 48 -26.88 12.04 19.12
CA LEU A 48 -26.95 11.72 17.69
C LEU A 48 -26.87 12.96 16.79
N THR A 49 -27.28 14.14 17.27
CA THR A 49 -27.14 15.39 16.50
C THR A 49 -25.68 15.76 16.32
N ARG A 50 -24.87 15.60 17.37
CA ARG A 50 -23.41 15.82 17.33
C ARG A 50 -22.70 14.72 16.55
N VAL A 51 -23.11 13.46 16.73
CA VAL A 51 -22.60 12.33 15.95
C VAL A 51 -22.78 12.58 14.45
N MET A 52 -24.00 12.91 14.01
CA MET A 52 -24.30 13.18 12.60
C MET A 52 -23.50 14.35 12.03
N LYS A 53 -23.33 15.44 12.79
CA LYS A 53 -22.52 16.60 12.37
C LYS A 53 -21.08 16.19 12.04
N LEU A 54 -20.47 15.30 12.84
CA LEU A 54 -19.11 14.83 12.64
C LEU A 54 -19.00 13.71 11.57
N ALA A 55 -20.02 12.86 11.47
CA ALA A 55 -20.08 11.80 10.47
C ALA A 55 -20.13 12.35 9.04
N THR A 56 -20.71 13.56 8.85
CA THR A 56 -21.02 14.19 7.56
C THR A 56 -22.03 13.38 6.74
N HIS A 57 -22.58 13.97 5.67
CA HIS A 57 -23.57 13.30 4.80
C HIS A 57 -23.08 11.96 4.22
N ALA A 58 -21.77 11.79 4.06
CA ALA A 58 -21.21 10.57 3.45
C ALA A 58 -21.39 9.32 4.34
N ALA A 59 -21.48 9.48 5.67
CA ALA A 59 -21.57 8.39 6.63
C ALA A 59 -22.90 8.36 7.39
N THR A 60 -23.91 9.09 6.92
CA THR A 60 -25.27 9.08 7.50
C THR A 60 -25.83 7.66 7.59
N GLU A 61 -25.68 6.85 6.53
CA GLU A 61 -26.15 5.46 6.49
C GLU A 61 -25.56 4.63 7.65
N VAL A 62 -24.27 4.81 7.96
CA VAL A 62 -23.61 4.08 9.06
C VAL A 62 -24.17 4.51 10.41
N VAL A 63 -24.50 5.80 10.59
CA VAL A 63 -25.06 6.33 11.83
C VAL A 63 -26.52 5.89 12.03
N GLU A 64 -27.32 5.88 10.96
CA GLU A 64 -28.71 5.44 10.99
C GLU A 64 -28.87 3.94 11.25
N GLN A 65 -27.85 3.14 10.88
CA GLN A 65 -27.82 1.70 11.07
C GLN A 65 -27.03 1.27 12.32
N ILE A 66 -26.73 2.20 13.25
CA ILE A 66 -26.05 1.84 14.50
C ILE A 66 -26.93 0.89 15.31
N GLU A 67 -26.35 -0.24 15.69
CA GLU A 67 -26.95 -1.14 16.68
C GLU A 67 -26.49 -0.75 18.09
N PHE A 68 -27.43 -0.76 19.04
CA PHE A 68 -27.19 -0.42 20.43
C PHE A 68 -27.40 -1.63 21.33
N TYR A 69 -26.45 -1.87 22.24
CA TYR A 69 -26.52 -2.93 23.24
C TYR A 69 -26.14 -2.39 24.61
N GLU A 70 -26.72 -2.94 25.67
CA GLU A 70 -26.35 -2.58 27.06
C GLU A 70 -25.11 -3.34 27.53
N GLU A 71 -24.96 -4.60 27.10
CA GLU A 71 -23.84 -5.44 27.49
C GLU A 71 -22.98 -5.89 26.32
N LEU A 72 -21.66 -5.91 26.54
CA LEU A 72 -20.71 -6.36 25.52
C LEU A 72 -20.95 -7.82 25.13
N LYS A 73 -21.31 -8.66 26.10
CA LYS A 73 -21.59 -10.08 25.87
C LYS A 73 -22.71 -10.27 24.85
N GLU A 74 -23.78 -9.51 24.96
CA GLU A 74 -24.94 -9.58 24.06
C GLU A 74 -24.56 -9.10 22.66
N ALA A 75 -23.84 -7.97 22.58
CA ALA A 75 -23.35 -7.42 21.32
C ALA A 75 -22.46 -8.39 20.55
N LEU A 76 -21.75 -9.29 21.24
CA LEU A 76 -20.79 -10.21 20.61
C LEU A 76 -21.39 -11.58 20.21
N LEU A 77 -22.62 -11.92 20.63
CA LEU A 77 -23.25 -13.19 20.29
C LEU A 77 -23.30 -13.51 18.78
N PRO A 78 -23.51 -12.54 17.87
CA PRO A 78 -23.58 -12.82 16.43
C PRO A 78 -22.23 -13.07 15.75
N TYR A 79 -21.11 -12.88 16.46
CA TYR A 79 -19.76 -12.88 15.91
C TYR A 79 -19.01 -14.17 16.22
N ASN A 80 -18.24 -14.65 15.25
CA ASN A 80 -17.46 -15.88 15.36
C ASN A 80 -15.99 -15.60 15.73
N TYR A 81 -15.50 -14.39 15.46
CA TYR A 81 -14.13 -13.99 15.74
C TYR A 81 -14.08 -12.55 16.27
N VAL A 82 -13.36 -12.35 17.37
CA VAL A 82 -13.35 -11.09 18.11
C VAL A 82 -11.93 -10.57 18.25
N VAL A 83 -11.69 -9.37 17.70
CA VAL A 83 -10.43 -8.64 17.79
C VAL A 83 -10.57 -7.51 18.81
N GLY A 84 -9.82 -7.56 19.90
CA GLY A 84 -9.75 -6.48 20.88
C GLY A 84 -8.60 -5.52 20.58
N THR A 85 -8.82 -4.21 20.68
CA THR A 85 -7.74 -3.22 20.57
C THR A 85 -7.14 -2.87 21.93
N THR A 86 -5.82 -2.73 22.00
CA THR A 86 -5.15 -2.38 23.26
C THR A 86 -3.88 -1.55 23.06
N ALA A 87 -3.68 -0.54 23.91
CA ALA A 87 -2.41 0.18 24.02
C ALA A 87 -1.38 -0.55 24.91
N ARG A 88 -1.81 -1.54 25.71
CA ARG A 88 -0.98 -2.18 26.75
C ARG A 88 -0.34 -3.47 26.25
N ILE A 89 0.98 -3.47 26.16
CA ILE A 89 1.79 -4.64 25.80
C ILE A 89 2.28 -5.28 27.11
N GLY A 90 1.59 -6.31 27.60
CA GLY A 90 1.98 -7.03 28.82
C GLY A 90 2.42 -8.46 28.50
N LYS A 91 3.34 -9.04 29.27
CA LYS A 91 3.84 -10.42 29.07
C LYS A 91 2.74 -11.50 29.05
N GLN A 92 1.60 -11.26 29.73
CA GLN A 92 0.45 -12.17 29.73
C GLN A 92 -0.56 -11.90 28.61
N ARG A 93 -0.48 -10.74 27.94
CA ARG A 93 -1.37 -10.37 26.83
C ARG A 93 -0.63 -10.61 25.53
N GLN A 94 -0.84 -11.77 24.92
CA GLN A 94 -0.32 -12.06 23.58
C GLN A 94 -1.05 -11.16 22.58
N SER A 95 -0.46 -10.01 22.24
CA SER A 95 -0.98 -9.08 21.24
C SER A 95 -0.18 -9.13 19.96
N ILE A 96 -0.87 -9.00 18.84
CA ILE A 96 -0.24 -8.73 17.54
C ILE A 96 0.13 -7.26 17.52
N ASN A 97 1.43 -6.97 17.60
CA ASN A 97 1.98 -5.61 17.59
C ASN A 97 2.14 -5.06 16.16
N ASN A 98 1.13 -5.24 15.31
CA ASN A 98 1.08 -4.69 13.96
C ASN A 98 -0.35 -4.78 13.38
N PRO A 99 -1.03 -3.64 13.17
CA PRO A 99 -2.34 -3.57 12.51
C PRO A 99 -2.41 -4.22 11.12
N SER A 100 -1.33 -4.15 10.34
CA SER A 100 -1.27 -4.79 9.02
C SER A 100 -1.32 -6.32 9.10
N LYS A 101 -0.68 -6.91 10.12
CA LYS A 101 -0.71 -8.36 10.34
C LYS A 101 -2.10 -8.84 10.74
N ILE A 102 -2.82 -8.09 11.58
CA ILE A 102 -4.20 -8.47 11.89
C ILE A 102 -5.05 -8.39 10.62
N ALA A 103 -4.95 -7.31 9.83
CA ALA A 103 -5.72 -7.15 8.60
C ALA A 103 -5.49 -8.32 7.61
N GLN A 104 -4.24 -8.77 7.43
CA GLN A 104 -3.92 -9.95 6.62
C GLN A 104 -4.55 -11.24 7.17
N SER A 105 -4.55 -11.43 8.48
CA SER A 105 -5.16 -12.60 9.12
C SER A 105 -6.69 -12.65 8.96
N LEU A 106 -7.35 -11.49 8.82
CA LEU A 106 -8.81 -11.42 8.63
C LEU A 106 -9.25 -11.81 7.20
N ILE A 107 -8.34 -11.82 6.21
CA ILE A 107 -8.68 -12.18 4.82
C ILE A 107 -9.34 -13.57 4.72
N PRO A 108 -8.76 -14.66 5.24
CA PRO A 108 -9.41 -15.96 5.20
C PRO A 108 -10.61 -16.06 6.14
N ILE A 109 -10.56 -15.43 7.32
CA ILE A 109 -11.59 -15.56 8.37
C ILE A 109 -12.90 -14.91 7.91
N SER A 110 -12.83 -13.68 7.40
CA SER A 110 -14.01 -12.87 7.04
C SER A 110 -14.87 -13.45 5.92
N ARG A 111 -14.43 -14.51 5.24
CA ARG A 111 -15.21 -15.14 4.15
C ARG A 111 -16.47 -15.80 4.68
N ASP A 112 -16.34 -16.56 5.75
CA ASP A 112 -17.39 -17.44 6.28
C ASP A 112 -17.78 -17.10 7.72
N ASN A 113 -17.16 -16.08 8.31
CA ASN A 113 -17.30 -15.73 9.72
C ASN A 113 -17.58 -14.24 9.91
N ASN A 114 -18.48 -13.92 10.83
CA ASN A 114 -18.69 -12.56 11.31
C ASN A 114 -17.58 -12.18 12.30
N ILE A 115 -17.01 -10.99 12.13
CA ILE A 115 -15.88 -10.49 12.89
C ILE A 115 -16.25 -9.19 13.60
N ALA A 116 -16.06 -9.15 14.91
CA ALA A 116 -16.17 -7.93 15.71
C ALA A 116 -14.77 -7.36 15.99
N ILE A 117 -14.58 -6.07 15.78
CA ILE A 117 -13.37 -5.35 16.21
C ILE A 117 -13.75 -4.34 17.28
N ILE A 118 -13.27 -4.58 18.50
CA ILE A 118 -13.71 -3.87 19.70
C ILE A 118 -12.72 -2.79 20.09
N PHE A 119 -13.25 -1.59 20.32
CA PHE A 119 -12.55 -0.46 20.89
C PHE A 119 -13.15 -0.09 22.25
N GLY A 120 -12.29 0.16 23.22
CA GLY A 120 -12.72 0.57 24.55
C GLY A 120 -12.89 2.09 24.71
N PRO A 121 -13.28 2.55 25.90
CA PRO A 121 -13.41 3.96 26.22
C PRO A 121 -12.10 4.73 26.07
N GLU A 122 -12.22 6.02 25.76
CA GLU A 122 -11.10 6.94 25.51
C GLU A 122 -10.08 7.03 26.65
N ASP A 123 -10.53 6.90 27.89
CA ASP A 123 -9.75 7.13 29.11
C ASP A 123 -9.02 5.87 29.61
N ARG A 124 -9.61 4.68 29.43
CA ARG A 124 -9.12 3.43 30.04
C ARG A 124 -8.92 2.27 29.07
N GLY A 125 -9.48 2.34 27.87
CA GLY A 125 -9.51 1.23 26.91
C GLY A 125 -10.28 0.01 27.44
N LEU A 126 -10.09 -1.14 26.80
CA LEU A 126 -10.74 -2.39 27.20
C LEU A 126 -10.27 -2.88 28.57
N SER A 127 -11.21 -3.26 29.42
CA SER A 127 -10.94 -3.88 30.72
C SER A 127 -10.43 -5.31 30.54
N ASN A 128 -9.90 -5.90 31.61
CA ASN A 128 -9.55 -7.33 31.59
C ASN A 128 -10.76 -8.22 31.30
N GLU A 129 -11.96 -7.79 31.71
CA GLU A 129 -13.19 -8.55 31.48
C GLU A 129 -13.60 -8.50 30.00
N ASP A 130 -13.49 -7.32 29.39
CA ASP A 130 -13.74 -7.14 27.96
C ASP A 130 -12.75 -7.97 27.12
N ILE A 131 -11.47 -8.01 27.53
CA ILE A 131 -10.41 -8.78 26.85
C ILE A 131 -10.68 -10.29 26.87
N ARG A 132 -11.37 -10.83 27.88
CA ARG A 132 -11.71 -12.27 27.95
C ARG A 132 -12.64 -12.72 26.82
N TYR A 133 -13.35 -11.80 26.18
CA TYR A 133 -14.19 -12.09 25.01
C TYR A 133 -13.42 -12.02 23.69
N CYS A 134 -12.15 -11.60 23.69
CA CYS A 134 -11.37 -11.42 22.47
C CYS A 134 -10.55 -12.68 22.17
N ASP A 135 -10.63 -13.18 20.93
CA ASP A 135 -9.77 -14.25 20.44
C ASP A 135 -8.34 -13.77 20.23
N VAL A 136 -8.19 -12.51 19.83
CA VAL A 136 -6.90 -11.89 19.59
C VAL A 136 -6.91 -10.43 19.99
N LEU A 137 -5.76 -9.95 20.46
CA LEU A 137 -5.53 -8.53 20.72
C LEU A 137 -4.64 -7.93 19.64
N VAL A 138 -5.00 -6.74 19.18
CA VAL A 138 -4.15 -5.92 18.31
C VAL A 138 -3.69 -4.68 19.07
N ASN A 139 -2.39 -4.40 18.94
CA ASN A 139 -1.80 -3.16 19.38
C ASN A 139 -1.44 -2.31 18.16
N ILE A 140 -1.76 -1.01 18.23
CA ILE A 140 -1.27 -0.02 17.27
C ILE A 140 0.05 0.53 17.84
N PRO A 141 1.19 0.29 17.18
CA PRO A 141 2.47 0.82 17.62
C PRO A 141 2.43 2.35 17.69
N THR A 142 2.98 2.88 18.77
CA THR A 142 3.10 4.31 19.05
C THR A 142 4.54 4.61 19.45
N ALA A 143 4.91 5.89 19.47
CA ALA A 143 6.14 6.34 20.11
C ALA A 143 5.98 6.27 21.65
N ASP A 144 6.58 7.21 22.38
CA ASP A 144 6.62 7.17 23.84
C ASP A 144 5.23 7.36 24.50
N PHE A 145 4.30 8.02 23.80
CA PHE A 145 2.92 8.23 24.28
C PHE A 145 1.94 7.28 23.58
N SER A 146 1.42 6.31 24.34
CA SER A 146 0.64 5.18 23.82
C SER A 146 -0.88 5.39 23.75
N SER A 147 -1.37 6.61 24.02
CA SER A 147 -2.80 6.93 24.00
C SER A 147 -3.20 7.59 22.67
N ILE A 148 -3.73 6.80 21.74
CA ILE A 148 -4.34 7.30 20.50
C ILE A 148 -5.82 7.63 20.76
N ASN A 149 -6.34 8.70 20.15
CA ASN A 149 -7.77 9.00 20.18
C ASN A 149 -8.61 7.86 19.60
N LEU A 150 -9.80 7.62 20.16
CA LEU A 150 -10.69 6.53 19.74
C LEU A 150 -10.93 6.50 18.21
N ALA A 151 -11.37 7.61 17.62
CA ALA A 151 -11.65 7.66 16.18
C ALA A 151 -10.39 7.48 15.31
N GLN A 152 -9.24 7.98 15.78
CA GLN A 152 -7.96 7.76 15.09
C GLN A 152 -7.55 6.29 15.13
N SER A 153 -7.75 5.61 16.25
CA SER A 153 -7.47 4.17 16.36
C SER A 153 -8.38 3.34 15.45
N VAL A 154 -9.68 3.69 15.37
CA VAL A 154 -10.63 3.09 14.41
C VAL A 154 -10.15 3.31 12.99
N MET A 155 -9.76 4.54 12.64
CA MET A 155 -9.28 4.86 11.30
C MET A 155 -8.05 4.04 10.88
N ILE A 156 -7.05 3.87 11.75
CA ILE A 156 -5.84 3.08 11.45
C ILE A 156 -6.21 1.62 11.16
N ILE A 157 -7.04 1.01 12.01
CA ILE A 157 -7.46 -0.38 11.83
C ILE A 157 -8.28 -0.54 10.55
N CYS A 158 -9.27 0.33 10.33
CA CYS A 158 -10.09 0.30 9.11
C CYS A 158 -9.23 0.50 7.85
N TYR A 159 -8.25 1.41 7.90
CA TYR A 159 -7.32 1.64 6.80
C TYR A 159 -6.49 0.41 6.47
N GLU A 160 -5.93 -0.28 7.46
CA GLU A 160 -5.15 -1.50 7.21
C GLU A 160 -6.00 -2.64 6.65
N ILE A 161 -7.24 -2.76 7.11
CA ILE A 161 -8.23 -3.71 6.55
C ILE A 161 -8.52 -3.39 5.07
N PHE A 162 -8.70 -2.12 4.75
CA PHE A 162 -8.88 -1.67 3.38
C PHE A 162 -7.63 -1.90 2.53
N ASN A 163 -6.46 -1.58 3.07
CA ASN A 163 -5.19 -1.78 2.38
C ASN A 163 -4.94 -3.27 2.09
N ALA A 164 -5.23 -4.16 3.04
CA ALA A 164 -5.14 -5.60 2.85
C ALA A 164 -6.07 -6.12 1.74
N ARG A 165 -7.24 -5.48 1.54
CA ARG A 165 -8.15 -5.76 0.41
C ARG A 165 -7.60 -5.22 -0.93
N CYS A 166 -6.85 -4.11 -0.89
CA CYS A 166 -6.28 -3.44 -2.05
C CYS A 166 -4.91 -3.98 -2.48
N ALA A 167 -4.15 -4.64 -1.60
CA ALA A 167 -2.79 -5.16 -1.84
C ALA A 167 -2.66 -6.17 -3.01
N GLU A 168 -3.76 -6.55 -3.67
CA GLU A 168 -3.76 -7.26 -4.96
C GLU A 168 -3.63 -6.32 -6.18
N SER A 169 -3.65 -4.99 -6.04
CA SER A 169 -3.13 -4.11 -7.09
C SER A 169 -1.63 -4.36 -7.12
N GLN A 170 -1.23 -5.36 -7.91
CA GLN A 170 0.15 -5.68 -8.23
C GLN A 170 0.90 -4.36 -8.35
N ASP A 171 1.90 -4.15 -7.49
CA ASP A 171 2.98 -3.25 -7.86
C ASP A 171 3.32 -3.64 -9.30
N PHE A 172 3.24 -2.68 -10.22
CA PHE A 172 3.82 -2.88 -11.53
C PHE A 172 5.30 -3.10 -11.27
N VAL A 173 5.71 -4.36 -11.15
CA VAL A 173 7.12 -4.73 -11.03
C VAL A 173 7.62 -4.70 -12.45
N PRO A 174 8.31 -3.63 -12.88
CA PRO A 174 8.80 -3.57 -14.24
C PRO A 174 9.75 -4.75 -14.48
N ARG A 175 9.68 -5.35 -15.66
CA ARG A 175 10.65 -6.38 -16.05
C ARG A 175 12.04 -5.75 -16.14
N LEU A 176 12.87 -6.02 -15.14
CA LEU A 176 14.29 -5.70 -15.18
C LEU A 176 14.96 -6.39 -16.36
N ALA A 177 15.91 -5.71 -17.00
CA ALA A 177 16.69 -6.30 -18.07
C ALA A 177 17.51 -7.46 -17.51
N VAL A 178 17.44 -8.61 -18.18
CA VAL A 178 18.30 -9.75 -17.83
C VAL A 178 19.73 -9.47 -18.31
N ARG A 179 20.71 -10.14 -17.70
CA ARG A 179 22.14 -9.88 -17.96
C ARG A 179 22.51 -9.91 -19.44
N HIS A 180 21.90 -10.81 -20.23
CA HIS A 180 22.14 -10.87 -21.67
C HIS A 180 21.66 -9.60 -22.44
N GLU A 181 20.56 -8.98 -22.02
CA GLU A 181 20.04 -7.75 -22.62
C GLU A 181 20.98 -6.57 -22.31
N LEU A 182 21.49 -6.53 -21.08
CA LEU A 182 22.45 -5.53 -20.62
C LEU A 182 23.80 -5.67 -21.35
N GLU A 183 24.36 -6.87 -21.45
CA GLU A 183 25.62 -7.11 -22.17
C GLU A 183 25.50 -6.72 -23.65
N GLY A 184 24.41 -7.14 -24.32
CA GLY A 184 24.18 -6.76 -25.72
C GLY A 184 23.99 -5.25 -25.92
N MET A 185 23.50 -4.53 -24.91
CA MET A 185 23.46 -3.07 -24.92
C MET A 185 24.86 -2.46 -24.77
N TYR A 186 25.67 -2.97 -23.85
CA TYR A 186 27.03 -2.48 -23.65
C TYR A 186 27.92 -2.72 -24.88
N ASP A 187 27.77 -3.85 -25.57
CA ASP A 187 28.50 -4.13 -26.80
C ASP A 187 28.13 -3.15 -27.92
N GLN A 188 26.83 -2.86 -28.08
CA GLN A 188 26.36 -1.88 -29.06
C GLN A 188 26.80 -0.45 -28.72
N LEU A 189 26.81 -0.08 -27.43
CA LEU A 189 27.35 1.19 -26.99
C LEU A 189 28.85 1.28 -27.29
N LYS A 190 29.62 0.23 -27.01
CA LYS A 190 31.07 0.18 -27.29
C LYS A 190 31.35 0.38 -28.78
N ASP A 191 30.68 -0.36 -29.66
CA ASP A 191 30.86 -0.26 -31.12
C ASP A 191 30.60 1.17 -31.61
N ILE A 192 29.46 1.75 -31.25
CA ILE A 192 29.07 3.08 -31.72
C ILE A 192 29.98 4.17 -31.16
N LEU A 193 30.30 4.13 -29.87
CA LEU A 193 31.13 5.15 -29.24
C LEU A 193 32.57 5.12 -29.76
N VAL A 194 33.09 3.96 -30.14
CA VAL A 194 34.39 3.84 -30.83
C VAL A 194 34.29 4.41 -32.25
N ARG A 195 33.23 4.05 -33.00
CA ARG A 195 33.09 4.49 -34.40
C ARG A 195 32.87 5.98 -34.58
N ILE A 196 32.20 6.64 -33.63
CA ILE A 196 32.07 8.11 -33.62
C ILE A 196 33.30 8.80 -32.99
N SER A 197 34.37 8.06 -32.68
CA SER A 197 35.60 8.57 -32.05
C SER A 197 35.40 9.21 -30.67
N TYR A 198 34.32 8.87 -29.96
CA TYR A 198 34.10 9.32 -28.57
C TYR A 198 34.99 8.56 -27.58
N ILE A 199 35.23 7.27 -27.83
CA ILE A 199 36.11 6.42 -27.02
C ILE A 199 37.37 6.08 -27.83
N ASN A 200 38.53 6.09 -27.15
CA ASN A 200 39.80 5.64 -27.74
C ASN A 200 39.73 4.12 -28.05
N PRO A 201 39.93 3.70 -29.32
CA PRO A 201 39.94 2.29 -29.70
C PRO A 201 41.02 1.45 -28.99
N GLU A 202 42.12 2.06 -28.54
CA GLU A 202 43.22 1.35 -27.87
C GLU A 202 42.90 1.00 -26.41
N ASN A 203 41.97 1.73 -25.78
CA ASN A 203 41.53 1.44 -24.41
C ASN A 203 40.04 1.71 -24.20
N PRO A 204 39.16 0.92 -24.85
CA PRO A 204 37.73 1.14 -24.78
C PRO A 204 37.14 0.68 -23.44
N ASP A 205 37.79 -0.29 -22.79
CA ASP A 205 37.26 -0.91 -21.57
C ASP A 205 37.30 0.04 -20.37
N TYR A 206 38.26 0.97 -20.32
CA TYR A 206 38.30 2.02 -19.29
C TYR A 206 37.01 2.87 -19.25
N TRP A 207 36.51 3.29 -20.43
CA TRP A 207 35.28 4.07 -20.53
C TRP A 207 34.03 3.20 -20.34
N MET A 208 34.04 1.99 -20.90
CA MET A 208 32.93 1.04 -20.76
C MET A 208 32.69 0.62 -19.31
N ASN A 209 33.74 0.49 -18.49
CA ASN A 209 33.60 0.20 -17.06
C ASN A 209 32.88 1.33 -16.31
N LYS A 210 33.16 2.60 -16.65
CA LYS A 210 32.45 3.75 -16.07
C LYS A 210 30.97 3.76 -16.45
N LEU A 211 30.66 3.48 -17.73
CA LEU A 211 29.28 3.36 -18.20
C LEU A 211 28.54 2.21 -17.52
N ARG A 212 29.18 1.04 -17.38
CA ARG A 212 28.62 -0.09 -16.63
C ARG A 212 28.29 0.30 -15.20
N HIS A 213 29.21 0.95 -14.49
CA HIS A 213 28.95 1.44 -13.13
C HIS A 213 27.82 2.46 -13.06
N PHE A 214 27.74 3.37 -14.02
CA PHE A 214 26.65 4.35 -14.10
C PHE A 214 25.29 3.66 -14.26
N PHE A 215 25.16 2.75 -15.23
CA PHE A 215 23.90 2.06 -15.50
C PHE A 215 23.50 1.04 -14.43
N THR A 216 24.47 0.46 -13.71
CA THR A 216 24.19 -0.47 -12.61
C THR A 216 23.41 0.19 -11.47
N ARG A 217 23.58 1.50 -11.25
CA ARG A 217 22.84 2.25 -10.21
C ARG A 217 21.36 2.46 -10.55
N LEU A 218 20.99 2.32 -11.82
CA LEU A 218 19.67 2.65 -12.34
C LEU A 218 18.71 1.45 -12.40
N ASN A 219 19.19 0.21 -12.17
CA ASN A 219 18.39 -1.01 -12.30
C ASN A 219 17.55 -1.05 -13.59
N LEU A 220 18.23 -0.97 -14.75
CA LEU A 220 17.59 -0.80 -16.04
C LEU A 220 16.52 -1.87 -16.35
N GLN A 221 15.40 -1.42 -16.89
CA GLN A 221 14.31 -2.25 -17.40
C GLN A 221 14.58 -2.71 -18.84
N ALA A 222 13.98 -3.83 -19.25
CA ALA A 222 14.12 -4.36 -20.60
C ALA A 222 13.69 -3.33 -21.69
N ARG A 223 12.68 -2.51 -21.40
CA ARG A 223 12.24 -1.41 -22.28
C ARG A 223 13.31 -0.34 -22.42
N GLU A 224 13.94 0.07 -21.33
CA GLU A 224 14.98 1.11 -21.30
C GLU A 224 16.23 0.65 -22.08
N VAL A 225 16.62 -0.61 -21.90
CA VAL A 225 17.66 -1.24 -22.71
C VAL A 225 17.31 -1.21 -24.19
N SER A 226 16.07 -1.54 -24.57
CA SER A 226 15.63 -1.47 -25.97
C SER A 226 15.68 -0.05 -26.54
N ILE A 227 15.39 0.97 -25.74
CA ILE A 227 15.48 2.39 -26.13
C ILE A 227 16.94 2.75 -26.41
N ILE A 228 17.86 2.44 -25.48
CA ILE A 228 19.29 2.73 -25.63
C ILE A 228 19.85 2.04 -26.88
N ARG A 229 19.52 0.76 -27.08
CA ARG A 229 19.89 0.00 -28.29
C ARG A 229 19.27 0.58 -29.56
N GLY A 230 18.08 1.17 -29.46
CA GLY A 230 17.43 1.92 -30.55
C GLY A 230 18.21 3.17 -30.93
N ILE A 231 18.65 3.95 -29.94
CA ILE A 231 19.50 5.15 -30.14
C ILE A 231 20.81 4.75 -30.84
N CYS A 232 21.50 3.71 -30.37
CA CYS A 232 22.72 3.22 -31.00
C CYS A 232 22.50 2.84 -32.48
N ARG A 233 21.41 2.13 -32.78
CA ARG A 233 21.06 1.77 -34.17
C ARG A 233 20.78 2.99 -35.05
N GLN A 234 20.13 4.01 -34.50
CA GLN A 234 19.82 5.23 -35.25
C GLN A 234 21.07 6.05 -35.55
N ILE A 235 22.00 6.13 -34.60
CA ILE A 235 23.32 6.78 -34.79
C ILE A 235 24.11 6.03 -35.88
N ASP A 236 24.16 4.70 -35.82
CA ASP A 236 24.84 3.88 -36.83
C ASP A 236 24.27 4.12 -38.24
N TRP A 237 22.94 4.05 -38.37
CA TRP A 237 22.26 4.29 -39.63
C TRP A 237 22.59 5.68 -40.20
N TYR A 238 22.53 6.72 -39.35
CA TYR A 238 22.82 8.09 -39.77
C TYR A 238 24.27 8.24 -40.25
N GLY A 239 25.24 7.67 -39.51
CA GLY A 239 26.65 7.68 -39.92
C GLY A 239 26.88 7.03 -41.27
N LYS A 240 26.27 5.86 -41.51
CA LYS A 240 26.33 5.16 -42.81
C LYS A 240 25.68 5.97 -43.93
N LYS A 241 24.54 6.61 -43.65
CA LYS A 241 23.85 7.46 -44.62
C LYS A 241 24.74 8.65 -45.04
N CYS A 242 25.29 9.38 -44.08
CA CYS A 242 26.19 10.52 -44.36
C CYS A 242 27.41 10.10 -45.18
N PHE A 243 28.01 8.94 -44.88
CA PHE A 243 29.12 8.39 -45.65
C PHE A 243 28.73 8.10 -47.11
N ASN A 244 27.59 7.44 -47.33
CA ASN A 244 27.09 7.12 -48.66
C ASN A 244 26.70 8.37 -49.46
N ASP A 245 26.06 9.34 -48.81
CA ASP A 245 25.69 10.61 -49.45
C ASP A 245 26.95 11.38 -49.86
N GLY A 246 28.00 11.41 -49.03
CA GLY A 246 29.30 11.98 -49.35
C GLY A 246 30.00 11.31 -50.54
N GLN A 247 29.93 9.98 -50.65
CA GLN A 247 30.47 9.26 -51.82
C GLN A 247 29.71 9.61 -53.11
N LYS A 248 28.38 9.68 -53.05
CA LYS A 248 27.55 10.05 -54.21
C LYS A 248 27.81 11.48 -54.69
N SER A 249 27.95 12.43 -53.76
CA SER A 249 28.33 13.81 -54.09
C SER A 249 29.72 13.90 -54.74
N SER A 250 30.66 13.06 -54.32
CA SER A 250 32.02 13.00 -54.89
C SER A 250 32.06 12.37 -56.29
N SER A 251 31.15 11.44 -56.60
CA SER A 251 31.03 10.83 -57.94
C SER A 251 30.38 11.74 -58.99
N CYS A 252 29.48 12.65 -58.58
CA CYS A 252 28.85 13.61 -59.51
C CYS A 252 29.76 14.78 -59.92
N GLN A 253 30.86 15.04 -59.20
CA GLN A 253 31.82 16.10 -59.55
C GLN A 253 32.93 15.65 -60.53
N LYS A 254 32.92 14.39 -60.99
CA LYS A 254 33.92 13.82 -61.92
C LYS A 254 33.41 13.64 -63.37
N SER A 255 32.46 14.45 -63.82
CA SER A 255 32.08 14.53 -65.24
C SER A 255 32.25 15.95 -65.78
N PRO A 256 33.43 16.28 -66.33
CA PRO A 256 33.57 17.36 -67.29
C PRO A 256 33.48 16.78 -68.72
N ASP A 257 32.44 17.16 -69.44
CA ASP A 257 32.48 17.34 -70.90
C ASP A 257 32.10 18.80 -71.19
#